data_AF-A0A835KVY7-F1
#
_entry.id   AF-A0A835KVY7-F1
#
_cell.length_a   1.000
_cell.length_b   1.000
_cell.length_c   1.000
_cell.angle_alpha   90.00
_cell.angle_beta   90.00
_cell.angle_gamma   90.00
#
_symmetry.space_group_name_H-M   'P 1'
#
loop_
_entity.id
_entity.type
_entity.pdbx_description
1 polymer ?
#
loop_
_entity_poly.entity_id
_entity_poly.type
_entity_poly.pdbx_seq_one_letter_code
_entity_poly.pdbx_strand_id
1 'polypeptide(L)'
;MAAPVTVYGPVISPAVARVAACLLEKDVPFQIEPVDMSKGEHKSPSFLKLQPFGQVPAFKDHLTTVFESRAICRYICDQYADRGNQSLLGKKEDGAVGRAAIEQWIESEGQSFNPPSLAIIFQLAFAPMMGRATDLAVVEQNEAKLTKVLDVYDQRLGESQYFAGDDFSLADLVHLPNADFLVNRTNKSGLITERKNLASLSQRSSKSTGSMAAGLQVFGQPASTDVARVLTCLFEKKLEFELVRIDTFKTHHKLPEFIRLRDPNGQVTFKHGDKTLVDSRDICRYVCNQFPNDGNKTLYGSGALERASIEQWLQAEAQNFGPPSSALVFQLAFVPHLSHLGVRQDHAVIAENEDKLKQILDVYDEILSKNEYLAGDEFTLADLSHLPNSHYIVNTERGRKLFTNKKNVAKWYDKISKRETWAQVVKMQKEHPGPFE
;
A
#
# COMPACT_ATOMS: atom_id res chain seq x y z
N MET A 1 -4.15 -10.71 25.30
CA MET A 1 -4.51 -10.67 23.86
C MET A 1 -5.09 -12.02 23.51
N ALA A 2 -6.23 -12.08 22.82
CA ALA A 2 -6.74 -13.34 22.28
C ALA A 2 -5.73 -13.87 21.25
N ALA A 3 -5.53 -15.19 21.19
CA ALA A 3 -4.64 -15.80 20.21
C ALA A 3 -5.14 -15.48 18.79
N PRO A 4 -4.25 -15.19 17.82
CA PRO A 4 -4.65 -14.96 16.43
C PRO A 4 -5.34 -16.19 15.87
N VAL A 5 -6.40 -15.98 15.06
CA VAL A 5 -7.07 -17.08 14.37
C VAL A 5 -6.15 -17.68 13.31
N THR A 6 -6.29 -18.98 13.04
CA THR A 6 -5.44 -19.68 12.07
C THR A 6 -6.23 -20.04 10.82
N VAL A 7 -5.71 -19.68 9.66
CA VAL A 7 -6.22 -20.12 8.36
C VAL A 7 -5.22 -21.10 7.77
N TYR A 8 -5.65 -22.30 7.43
CA TYR A 8 -4.79 -23.32 6.84
C TYR A 8 -4.96 -23.36 5.33
N GLY A 9 -3.86 -23.16 4.61
CA GLY A 9 -3.81 -23.25 3.15
C GLY A 9 -2.93 -22.18 2.52
N PRO A 10 -2.51 -22.37 1.26
CA PRO A 10 -1.70 -21.37 0.56
C PRO A 10 -2.55 -20.18 0.11
N VAL A 11 -2.04 -18.95 0.31
CA VAL A 11 -2.74 -17.70 -0.05
C VAL A 11 -3.06 -17.59 -1.54
N ILE A 12 -2.31 -18.30 -2.41
CA ILE A 12 -2.61 -18.39 -3.84
C ILE A 12 -3.95 -19.09 -4.13
N SER A 13 -4.50 -19.87 -3.20
CA SER A 13 -5.83 -20.47 -3.36
C SER A 13 -6.91 -19.39 -3.28
N PRO A 14 -7.80 -19.29 -4.28
CA PRO A 14 -8.88 -18.29 -4.24
C PRO A 14 -9.79 -18.42 -3.02
N ALA A 15 -10.00 -19.66 -2.54
CA ALA A 15 -10.80 -19.92 -1.35
C ALA A 15 -10.11 -19.47 -0.05
N VAL A 16 -8.78 -19.60 0.04
CA VAL A 16 -7.98 -19.10 1.17
C VAL A 16 -7.92 -17.57 1.12
N ALA A 17 -7.68 -16.99 -0.05
CA ALA A 17 -7.68 -15.54 -0.27
C ALA A 17 -9.02 -14.90 0.12
N ARG A 18 -10.15 -15.54 -0.15
CA ARG A 18 -11.48 -15.09 0.30
C ARG A 18 -11.56 -14.93 1.81
N VAL A 19 -11.08 -15.92 2.56
CA VAL A 19 -11.07 -15.89 4.04
C VAL A 19 -10.12 -14.82 4.55
N ALA A 20 -8.91 -14.72 3.97
CA ALA A 20 -7.95 -13.68 4.33
C ALA A 20 -8.51 -12.27 4.09
N ALA A 21 -9.16 -12.03 2.94
CA ALA A 21 -9.82 -10.76 2.65
C ALA A 21 -10.92 -10.44 3.67
N CYS A 22 -11.74 -11.42 4.06
CA CYS A 22 -12.75 -11.23 5.10
C CYS A 22 -12.13 -10.90 6.47
N LEU A 23 -11.02 -11.52 6.84
CA LEU A 23 -10.33 -11.22 8.10
C LEU A 23 -9.72 -9.82 8.11
N LEU A 24 -9.18 -9.38 6.97
CA LEU A 24 -8.68 -8.01 6.77
C LEU A 24 -9.81 -6.99 6.87
N GLU A 25 -10.94 -7.20 6.18
CA GLU A 25 -12.12 -6.32 6.28
C GLU A 25 -12.69 -6.23 7.71
N LYS A 26 -12.50 -7.28 8.51
CA LYS A 26 -13.00 -7.36 9.89
C LYS A 26 -11.94 -6.96 10.93
N ASP A 27 -10.77 -6.48 10.51
CA ASP A 27 -9.65 -6.13 11.41
C ASP A 27 -9.36 -7.23 12.45
N VAL A 28 -9.41 -8.49 12.02
CA VAL A 28 -9.15 -9.66 12.87
C VAL A 28 -7.72 -10.13 12.63
N PRO A 29 -6.81 -10.05 13.63
CA PRO A 29 -5.46 -10.58 13.49
C PRO A 29 -5.49 -12.09 13.23
N PHE A 30 -4.79 -12.53 12.19
CA PHE A 30 -4.74 -13.93 11.79
C PHE A 30 -3.33 -14.35 11.37
N GLN A 31 -3.12 -15.67 11.38
CA GLN A 31 -1.93 -16.31 10.81
C GLN A 31 -2.34 -17.29 9.71
N ILE A 32 -1.50 -17.40 8.69
CA ILE A 32 -1.63 -18.42 7.65
C ILE A 32 -0.72 -19.58 8.00
N GLU A 33 -1.31 -20.75 8.25
CA GLU A 33 -0.57 -22.00 8.33
C GLU A 33 -0.44 -22.59 6.91
N PRO A 34 0.78 -22.69 6.35
CA PRO A 34 0.97 -23.22 5.01
C PRO A 34 0.56 -24.69 4.94
N VAL A 35 -0.06 -25.08 3.83
CA VAL A 35 -0.39 -26.47 3.50
C VAL A 35 0.18 -26.77 2.13
N ASP A 36 1.13 -27.70 2.06
CA ASP A 36 1.77 -28.07 0.81
C ASP A 36 0.84 -28.96 -0.01
N MET A 37 0.18 -28.32 -0.97
CA MET A 37 -0.75 -28.98 -1.89
C MET A 37 -0.02 -29.99 -2.79
N SER A 38 1.25 -29.74 -3.13
CA SER A 38 2.04 -30.59 -4.03
C SER A 38 2.44 -31.91 -3.38
N LYS A 39 2.68 -31.90 -2.07
CA LYS A 39 2.96 -33.10 -1.25
C LYS A 39 1.69 -33.81 -0.77
N GLY A 40 0.52 -33.28 -1.09
CA GLY A 40 -0.75 -33.88 -0.66
C GLY A 40 -1.05 -33.68 0.82
N GLU A 41 -0.47 -32.67 1.50
CA GLU A 41 -0.67 -32.46 2.95
C GLU A 41 -2.14 -32.22 3.32
N HIS A 42 -2.88 -31.55 2.44
CA HIS A 42 -4.33 -31.37 2.50
C HIS A 42 -5.14 -32.68 2.49
N LYS A 43 -4.50 -33.83 2.19
CA LYS A 43 -5.10 -35.18 2.26
C LYS A 43 -4.59 -36.00 3.43
N SER A 44 -3.70 -35.46 4.26
CA SER A 44 -3.15 -36.16 5.43
C SER A 44 -4.23 -36.40 6.50
N PRO A 45 -4.13 -37.48 7.29
CA PRO A 45 -5.09 -37.74 8.37
C PRO A 45 -5.18 -36.61 9.41
N SER A 46 -4.09 -35.86 9.63
CA SER A 46 -4.09 -34.70 10.53
C SER A 46 -4.90 -33.54 9.95
N PHE A 47 -4.76 -33.26 8.66
CA PHE A 47 -5.50 -32.18 8.00
C PHE A 47 -6.98 -32.54 7.78
N LEU A 48 -7.29 -33.80 7.45
CA LEU A 48 -8.67 -34.27 7.28
C LEU A 48 -9.53 -34.13 8.55
N LYS A 49 -8.91 -34.07 9.74
CA LYS A 49 -9.60 -33.73 11.00
C LYS A 49 -10.07 -32.28 11.05
N LEU A 50 -9.40 -31.38 10.33
CA LEU A 50 -9.77 -29.97 10.21
C LEU A 50 -10.75 -29.75 9.05
N GLN A 51 -10.55 -30.47 7.94
CA GLN A 51 -11.36 -30.34 6.73
C GLN A 51 -11.55 -31.71 6.05
N PRO A 52 -12.73 -32.36 6.22
CA PRO A 52 -12.94 -33.77 5.88
C PRO A 52 -12.91 -34.15 4.38
N PHE A 53 -13.12 -33.21 3.46
CA PHE A 53 -12.99 -33.38 2.00
C PHE A 53 -11.55 -33.21 1.51
N GLY A 54 -10.64 -32.83 2.41
CA GLY A 54 -9.24 -32.58 2.10
C GLY A 54 -9.09 -31.47 1.07
N GLN A 55 -9.68 -30.32 1.35
CA GLN A 55 -9.58 -29.10 0.56
C GLN A 55 -9.09 -27.95 1.45
N VAL A 56 -8.68 -26.84 0.86
CA VAL A 56 -8.35 -25.61 1.60
C VAL A 56 -9.40 -24.54 1.29
N PRO A 57 -9.71 -23.63 2.23
CA PRO A 57 -9.13 -23.47 3.56
C PRO A 57 -9.75 -24.39 4.63
N ALA A 58 -9.00 -24.60 5.71
CA ALA A 58 -9.57 -24.80 7.04
C ALA A 58 -9.36 -23.53 7.88
N PHE A 59 -10.25 -23.25 8.83
CA PHE A 59 -10.15 -22.13 9.74
C PHE A 59 -10.28 -22.62 11.17
N LYS A 60 -9.44 -22.12 12.08
CA LYS A 60 -9.48 -22.45 13.49
C LYS A 60 -9.44 -21.20 14.34
N ASP A 61 -10.44 -21.08 15.19
CA ASP A 61 -10.53 -20.12 16.27
C ASP A 61 -10.52 -20.85 17.62
N HIS A 62 -10.45 -20.12 18.73
CA HIS A 62 -10.51 -20.65 20.08
C HIS A 62 -11.82 -21.39 20.40
N LEU A 63 -12.91 -21.07 19.68
CA LEU A 63 -14.23 -21.68 19.88
C LEU A 63 -14.48 -22.90 18.99
N THR A 64 -14.00 -22.89 17.75
CA THR A 64 -14.40 -23.90 16.76
C THR A 64 -13.41 -24.00 15.59
N THR A 65 -13.55 -25.08 14.83
CA THR A 65 -12.93 -25.27 13.51
C THR A 65 -14.02 -25.23 12.45
N VAL A 66 -13.85 -24.37 11.45
CA VAL A 66 -14.83 -24.15 10.37
C VAL A 66 -14.16 -24.43 9.03
N PHE A 67 -14.90 -25.00 8.11
CA PHE A 67 -14.49 -25.22 6.73
C PHE A 67 -15.53 -24.65 5.77
N GLU A 68 -15.24 -24.67 4.47
CA GLU A 68 -15.91 -23.88 3.43
C GLU A 68 -15.65 -22.38 3.55
N SER A 69 -14.91 -21.81 2.60
CA SER A 69 -14.50 -20.39 2.64
C SER A 69 -15.66 -19.41 2.86
N ARG A 70 -16.84 -19.64 2.26
CA ARG A 70 -18.03 -18.79 2.45
C ARG A 70 -18.64 -18.94 3.85
N ALA A 71 -18.69 -20.16 4.38
CA ALA A 71 -19.17 -20.39 5.74
C ALA A 71 -18.21 -19.80 6.78
N ILE A 72 -16.90 -19.92 6.55
CA ILE A 72 -15.86 -19.27 7.36
C ILE A 72 -16.07 -17.74 7.36
N CYS A 73 -16.30 -17.12 6.20
CA CYS A 73 -16.54 -15.67 6.14
C CYS A 73 -17.79 -15.25 6.93
N ARG A 74 -18.90 -16.01 6.83
CA ARG A 74 -20.10 -15.78 7.65
C ARG A 74 -19.79 -15.87 9.14
N TYR A 75 -19.08 -16.93 9.56
CA TYR A 75 -18.63 -17.08 10.95
C TYR A 75 -17.79 -15.89 11.41
N ILE A 76 -16.82 -15.43 10.63
CA ILE A 76 -15.97 -14.28 10.98
C ILE A 76 -16.83 -13.02 11.15
N CYS A 77 -17.77 -12.79 10.24
CA CYS A 77 -18.65 -11.63 10.31
C CYS A 77 -19.52 -11.63 11.57
N ASP A 78 -20.07 -12.80 11.94
CA ASP A 78 -20.93 -12.94 13.13
C ASP A 78 -20.11 -12.93 14.44
N GLN A 79 -19.01 -13.67 14.48
CA GLN A 79 -18.15 -13.83 15.66
C GLN A 79 -17.39 -12.56 16.02
N TYR A 80 -17.01 -11.77 15.02
CA TYR A 80 -16.27 -10.50 15.18
C TYR A 80 -17.13 -9.32 14.70
N ALA A 81 -18.43 -9.35 14.96
CA ALA A 81 -19.39 -8.36 14.50
C ALA A 81 -19.02 -6.92 14.90
N ASP A 82 -18.36 -6.73 16.05
CA ASP A 82 -17.93 -5.45 16.60
C ASP A 82 -16.63 -4.89 15.99
N ARG A 83 -15.93 -5.65 15.15
CA ARG A 83 -14.65 -5.26 14.53
C ARG A 83 -14.74 -4.89 13.06
N GLY A 84 -13.81 -4.04 12.61
CA GLY A 84 -13.67 -3.61 11.21
C GLY A 84 -14.99 -3.20 10.57
N ASN A 85 -15.25 -3.68 9.36
CA ASN A 85 -16.50 -3.49 8.63
C ASN A 85 -17.66 -4.23 9.32
N GLN A 86 -18.45 -3.50 10.11
CA GLN A 86 -19.59 -4.03 10.86
C GLN A 86 -20.81 -4.35 9.99
N SER A 87 -20.86 -3.82 8.76
CA SER A 87 -21.97 -4.02 7.82
C SER A 87 -21.68 -5.07 6.75
N LEU A 88 -20.55 -5.81 6.85
CA LEU A 88 -20.14 -6.76 5.81
C LEU A 88 -21.17 -7.88 5.59
N LEU A 89 -21.93 -8.27 6.63
CA LEU A 89 -23.08 -9.19 6.51
C LEU A 89 -24.45 -8.50 6.53
N GLY A 90 -24.48 -7.19 6.29
CA GLY A 90 -25.68 -6.36 6.37
C GLY A 90 -25.73 -5.61 7.69
N LYS A 91 -26.46 -4.49 7.70
CA LYS A 91 -26.61 -3.67 8.90
C LYS A 91 -27.63 -4.30 9.83
N LYS A 92 -27.47 -4.06 11.13
CA LYS A 92 -28.38 -4.61 12.14
C LYS A 92 -29.81 -4.11 11.95
N GLU A 93 -29.95 -2.85 11.54
CA GLU A 93 -31.23 -2.18 11.24
C GLU A 93 -31.95 -2.77 10.02
N ASP A 94 -31.23 -3.34 9.05
CA ASP A 94 -31.83 -3.96 7.85
C ASP A 94 -32.40 -5.36 8.15
N GLY A 95 -32.02 -5.93 9.29
CA GLY A 95 -32.49 -7.23 9.79
C GLY A 95 -32.35 -8.36 8.76
N ALA A 96 -33.35 -9.23 8.71
CA ALA A 96 -33.36 -10.37 7.80
C ALA A 96 -33.39 -9.98 6.31
N VAL A 97 -33.91 -8.80 5.98
CA VAL A 97 -34.03 -8.33 4.59
C VAL A 97 -32.66 -7.97 4.03
N GLY A 98 -31.87 -7.17 4.75
CA GLY A 98 -30.49 -6.87 4.34
C GLY A 98 -29.62 -8.12 4.27
N ARG A 99 -29.77 -9.02 5.24
CA ARG A 99 -29.06 -10.31 5.25
C ARG A 99 -29.40 -11.15 4.01
N ALA A 100 -30.69 -11.27 3.66
CA ALA A 100 -31.15 -12.03 2.50
C ALA A 100 -30.66 -11.42 1.18
N ALA A 101 -30.63 -10.08 1.09
CA ALA A 101 -30.13 -9.38 -0.08
C ALA A 101 -28.64 -9.66 -0.34
N ILE A 102 -27.85 -9.88 0.70
CA ILE A 102 -26.44 -10.29 0.59
C ILE A 102 -26.32 -11.78 0.27
N GLU A 103 -27.05 -12.63 1.01
CA GLU A 103 -26.96 -14.09 0.87
C GLU A 103 -27.32 -14.57 -0.54
N GLN A 104 -28.33 -14.00 -1.19
CA GLN A 104 -28.68 -14.38 -2.57
C GLN A 104 -27.51 -14.18 -3.56
N TRP A 105 -26.68 -13.15 -3.36
CA TRP A 105 -25.54 -12.87 -4.23
C TRP A 105 -24.31 -13.71 -3.86
N ILE A 106 -24.15 -14.09 -2.59
CA ILE A 106 -23.16 -15.10 -2.18
C ILE A 106 -23.50 -16.46 -2.82
N GLU A 107 -24.78 -16.84 -2.82
CA GLU A 107 -25.22 -18.09 -3.45
C GLU A 107 -25.15 -18.02 -4.98
N SER A 108 -25.51 -16.89 -5.59
CA SER A 108 -25.30 -16.64 -7.02
C SER A 108 -23.82 -16.78 -7.40
N GLU A 109 -22.91 -16.24 -6.57
CA GLU A 109 -21.47 -16.41 -6.76
C GLU A 109 -21.07 -17.88 -6.72
N GLY A 110 -21.48 -18.60 -5.68
CA GLY A 110 -21.14 -20.01 -5.48
C GLY A 110 -21.66 -20.95 -6.58
N GLN A 111 -22.86 -20.68 -7.11
CA GLN A 111 -23.55 -21.57 -8.05
C GLN A 111 -23.32 -21.19 -9.52
N SER A 112 -23.22 -19.90 -9.83
CA SER A 112 -23.21 -19.42 -11.21
C SER A 112 -21.85 -18.87 -11.63
N PHE A 113 -21.17 -18.11 -10.75
CA PHE A 113 -19.89 -17.47 -11.11
C PHE A 113 -18.69 -18.39 -10.85
N ASN A 114 -18.59 -18.95 -9.65
CA ASN A 114 -17.43 -19.70 -9.19
C ASN A 114 -17.12 -20.94 -10.04
N PRO A 115 -18.10 -21.79 -10.43
CA PRO A 115 -17.79 -22.99 -11.21
C PRO A 115 -17.11 -22.69 -12.56
N PRO A 116 -17.67 -21.82 -13.44
CA PRO A 116 -17.00 -21.52 -14.70
C PRO A 116 -15.73 -20.68 -14.51
N SER A 117 -15.70 -19.71 -13.58
CA SER A 117 -14.49 -18.92 -13.34
C SER A 117 -13.34 -19.78 -12.84
N LEU A 118 -13.58 -20.67 -11.88
CA LEU A 118 -12.55 -21.54 -11.32
C LEU A 118 -12.03 -22.54 -12.36
N ALA A 119 -12.89 -23.04 -13.25
CA ALA A 119 -12.47 -23.91 -14.35
C ALA A 119 -11.49 -23.18 -15.30
N ILE A 120 -11.78 -21.93 -15.66
CA ILE A 120 -10.88 -21.10 -16.49
C ILE A 120 -9.57 -20.85 -15.75
N ILE A 121 -9.63 -20.40 -14.49
CA ILE A 121 -8.46 -20.09 -13.66
C ILE A 121 -7.59 -21.34 -13.49
N PHE A 122 -8.19 -22.50 -13.27
CA PHE A 122 -7.46 -23.75 -13.17
C PHE A 122 -6.68 -24.05 -14.44
N GLN A 123 -7.32 -23.95 -15.62
CA GLN A 123 -6.68 -24.26 -16.89
C GLN A 123 -5.60 -23.24 -17.30
N LEU A 124 -5.80 -21.95 -17.00
CA LEU A 124 -4.92 -20.88 -17.46
C LEU A 124 -3.83 -20.49 -16.46
N ALA A 125 -4.06 -20.66 -15.14
CA ALA A 125 -3.11 -20.27 -14.11
C ALA A 125 -2.49 -21.47 -13.39
N PHE A 126 -3.30 -22.43 -12.93
CA PHE A 126 -2.82 -23.51 -12.06
C PHE A 126 -2.26 -24.72 -12.83
N ALA A 127 -2.89 -25.14 -13.93
CA ALA A 127 -2.41 -26.27 -14.73
C ALA A 127 -0.98 -26.04 -15.27
N PRO A 128 -0.64 -24.87 -15.87
CA PRO A 128 0.72 -24.59 -16.30
C PRO A 128 1.73 -24.58 -15.14
N MET A 129 1.34 -24.02 -13.98
CA MET A 129 2.17 -24.01 -12.77
C MET A 129 2.47 -25.43 -12.25
N MET A 130 1.56 -26.37 -12.50
CA MET A 130 1.73 -27.81 -12.21
C MET A 130 2.43 -28.58 -13.33
N GLY A 131 2.91 -27.91 -14.39
CA GLY A 131 3.50 -28.56 -15.56
C GLY A 131 2.49 -29.35 -16.41
N ARG A 132 1.19 -29.06 -16.28
CA ARG A 132 0.12 -29.68 -17.06
C ARG A 132 -0.23 -28.81 -18.26
N ALA A 133 -0.61 -29.47 -19.37
CA ALA A 133 -1.12 -28.77 -20.53
C ALA A 133 -2.50 -28.13 -20.23
N THR A 134 -2.71 -26.92 -20.76
CA THR A 134 -3.99 -26.22 -20.71
C THR A 134 -4.99 -26.89 -21.67
N ASP A 135 -6.18 -27.19 -21.18
CA ASP A 135 -7.31 -27.64 -22.02
C ASP A 135 -8.12 -26.41 -22.48
N LEU A 136 -7.87 -26.00 -23.73
CA LEU A 136 -8.54 -24.83 -24.32
C LEU A 136 -10.03 -25.05 -24.57
N ALA A 137 -10.50 -26.30 -24.75
CA ALA A 137 -11.92 -26.57 -24.93
C ALA A 137 -12.69 -26.34 -23.62
N VAL A 138 -12.09 -26.71 -22.48
CA VAL A 138 -12.64 -26.40 -21.15
C VAL A 138 -12.68 -24.89 -20.92
N VAL A 139 -11.63 -24.16 -21.34
CA VAL A 139 -11.57 -22.70 -21.24
C VAL A 139 -12.70 -22.06 -22.04
N GLU A 140 -12.84 -22.39 -23.33
CA GLU A 140 -13.87 -21.83 -24.21
C GLU A 140 -15.29 -22.14 -23.72
N GLN A 141 -15.54 -23.39 -23.30
CA GLN A 141 -16.84 -23.79 -22.77
C GLN A 141 -17.24 -22.97 -21.53
N ASN A 142 -16.28 -22.74 -20.62
CA ASN A 142 -16.56 -22.02 -19.39
C ASN A 142 -16.57 -20.50 -19.59
N GLU A 143 -15.88 -19.97 -20.60
CA GLU A 143 -16.01 -18.57 -21.01
C GLU A 143 -17.40 -18.25 -21.52
N ALA A 144 -17.99 -19.13 -22.33
CA ALA A 144 -19.36 -18.96 -22.81
C ALA A 144 -20.37 -18.99 -21.65
N LYS A 145 -20.15 -19.83 -20.63
CA LYS A 145 -20.99 -19.86 -19.41
C LYS A 145 -20.79 -18.60 -18.58
N LEU A 146 -19.54 -18.23 -18.31
CA LEU A 146 -19.18 -17.10 -17.48
C LEU A 146 -19.65 -15.77 -18.10
N THR A 147 -19.56 -15.63 -19.41
CA THR A 147 -20.06 -14.46 -20.16
C THR A 147 -21.52 -14.17 -19.82
N LYS A 148 -22.39 -15.20 -19.86
CA LYS A 148 -23.82 -15.03 -19.53
C LYS A 148 -24.04 -14.57 -18.10
N VAL A 149 -23.24 -15.08 -17.15
CA VAL A 149 -23.30 -14.68 -15.73
C VAL A 149 -22.84 -13.24 -15.56
N LEU A 150 -21.73 -12.87 -16.22
CA LEU A 150 -21.17 -11.53 -16.16
C LEU A 150 -22.09 -10.48 -16.81
N ASP A 151 -22.87 -10.84 -17.82
CA ASP A 151 -23.87 -9.94 -18.40
C ASP A 151 -24.98 -9.60 -17.39
N VAL A 152 -25.44 -10.59 -16.61
CA VAL A 152 -26.40 -10.36 -15.50
C VAL A 152 -25.77 -9.48 -14.43
N TYR A 153 -24.49 -9.71 -14.11
CA TYR A 153 -23.78 -8.95 -13.08
C TYR A 153 -23.53 -7.50 -13.52
N ASP A 154 -23.19 -7.27 -14.78
CA ASP A 154 -23.01 -5.91 -15.31
C ASP A 154 -24.32 -5.12 -15.31
N GLN A 155 -25.44 -5.76 -15.64
CA GLN A 155 -26.76 -5.14 -15.51
C GLN A 155 -27.05 -4.77 -14.05
N ARG A 156 -26.85 -5.72 -13.12
CA ARG A 156 -27.08 -5.47 -11.68
C ARG A 156 -26.26 -4.29 -11.17
N LEU A 157 -24.99 -4.20 -11.53
CA LEU A 157 -24.09 -3.12 -11.11
C LEU A 157 -24.33 -1.79 -11.84
N GLY A 158 -25.18 -1.81 -12.87
CA GLY A 158 -25.75 -0.60 -13.48
C GLY A 158 -26.90 0.00 -12.66
N GLU A 159 -27.56 -0.81 -11.84
CA GLU A 159 -28.69 -0.40 -10.99
C GLU A 159 -28.27 -0.07 -9.55
N SER A 160 -27.12 -0.57 -9.09
CA SER A 160 -26.69 -0.53 -7.69
C SER A 160 -25.17 -0.36 -7.60
N GLN A 161 -24.66 0.29 -6.54
CA GLN A 161 -23.21 0.50 -6.40
C GLN A 161 -22.43 -0.81 -6.23
N TYR A 162 -23.00 -1.74 -5.47
CA TYR A 162 -22.53 -3.08 -5.14
C TYR A 162 -23.64 -4.11 -5.38
N PHE A 163 -23.33 -5.40 -5.31
CA PHE A 163 -24.31 -6.46 -5.62
C PHE A 163 -25.54 -6.39 -4.72
N ALA A 164 -25.35 -6.21 -3.41
CA ALA A 164 -26.42 -6.23 -2.42
C ALA A 164 -27.02 -4.85 -2.09
N GLY A 165 -26.58 -3.77 -2.74
CA GLY A 165 -27.05 -2.42 -2.46
C GLY A 165 -25.95 -1.38 -2.68
N ASP A 166 -25.99 -0.30 -1.89
CA ASP A 166 -25.04 0.81 -2.03
C ASP A 166 -23.79 0.68 -1.14
N ASP A 167 -23.81 -0.27 -0.20
CA ASP A 167 -22.70 -0.57 0.71
C ASP A 167 -21.94 -1.83 0.30
N PHE A 168 -20.62 -1.81 0.46
CA PHE A 168 -19.78 -2.98 0.20
C PHE A 168 -20.09 -4.07 1.22
N SER A 169 -20.32 -5.28 0.73
CA SER A 169 -20.78 -6.40 1.54
C SER A 169 -20.00 -7.68 1.23
N LEU A 170 -20.28 -8.74 1.99
CA LEU A 170 -19.72 -10.05 1.73
C LEU A 170 -20.11 -10.57 0.34
N ALA A 171 -21.25 -10.13 -0.22
CA ALA A 171 -21.63 -10.44 -1.59
C ALA A 171 -20.56 -10.00 -2.59
N ASP A 172 -19.95 -8.84 -2.40
CA ASP A 172 -18.91 -8.32 -3.28
C ASP A 172 -17.57 -8.99 -3.01
N LEU A 173 -17.22 -9.13 -1.72
CA LEU A 173 -15.95 -9.72 -1.27
C LEU A 173 -15.75 -11.14 -1.81
N VAL A 174 -16.79 -11.99 -1.81
CA VAL A 174 -16.64 -13.39 -2.22
C VAL A 174 -16.30 -13.57 -3.71
N HIS A 175 -16.58 -12.56 -4.55
CA HIS A 175 -16.24 -12.54 -5.97
C HIS A 175 -14.79 -12.11 -6.23
N LEU A 176 -14.18 -11.34 -5.33
CA LEU A 176 -12.89 -10.67 -5.57
C LEU A 176 -11.75 -11.63 -5.94
N PRO A 177 -11.53 -12.77 -5.26
CA PRO A 177 -10.37 -13.61 -5.57
C PRO A 177 -10.38 -14.16 -6.99
N ASN A 178 -11.51 -14.70 -7.45
CA ASN A 178 -11.60 -15.23 -8.81
C ASN A 178 -11.58 -14.10 -9.86
N ALA A 179 -12.18 -12.94 -9.55
CA ALA A 179 -12.11 -11.77 -10.42
C ALA A 179 -10.67 -11.28 -10.60
N ASP A 180 -9.88 -11.20 -9.51
CA ASP A 180 -8.45 -10.86 -9.56
C ASP A 180 -7.67 -11.84 -10.43
N PHE A 181 -7.90 -13.15 -10.28
CA PHE A 181 -7.25 -14.13 -11.14
C PHE A 181 -7.58 -13.93 -12.61
N LEU A 182 -8.85 -13.73 -12.96
CA LEU A 182 -9.26 -13.51 -14.34
C LEU A 182 -8.61 -12.26 -14.94
N VAL A 183 -8.53 -11.17 -14.18
CA VAL A 183 -7.99 -9.88 -14.66
C VAL A 183 -6.47 -9.86 -14.69
N ASN A 184 -5.83 -10.29 -13.61
CA ASN A 184 -4.41 -10.03 -13.37
C ASN A 184 -3.51 -11.27 -13.58
N ARG A 185 -4.10 -12.47 -13.64
CA ARG A 185 -3.34 -13.75 -13.65
C ARG A 185 -3.68 -14.63 -14.84
N THR A 186 -4.57 -14.20 -15.73
CA THR A 186 -4.90 -14.88 -16.99
C THR A 186 -4.96 -13.89 -18.15
N ASN A 187 -5.07 -14.38 -19.38
CA ASN A 187 -5.31 -13.55 -20.57
C ASN A 187 -6.80 -13.22 -20.79
N LYS A 188 -7.65 -13.34 -19.75
CA LYS A 188 -9.10 -13.19 -19.83
C LYS A 188 -9.62 -11.95 -19.10
N SER A 189 -8.79 -10.93 -18.98
CA SER A 189 -9.16 -9.64 -18.37
C SER A 189 -10.37 -8.99 -19.05
N GLY A 190 -10.48 -9.12 -20.38
CA GLY A 190 -11.61 -8.60 -21.17
C GLY A 190 -12.98 -9.07 -20.70
N LEU A 191 -13.08 -10.26 -20.08
CA LEU A 191 -14.34 -10.74 -19.50
C LEU A 191 -14.88 -9.76 -18.43
N ILE A 192 -14.02 -9.07 -17.71
CA ILE A 192 -14.46 -8.11 -16.67
C ILE A 192 -14.28 -6.68 -17.16
N THR A 193 -13.17 -6.35 -17.83
CA THR A 193 -12.82 -4.96 -18.16
C THR A 193 -13.62 -4.36 -19.31
N GLU A 194 -14.19 -5.18 -20.21
CA GLU A 194 -15.04 -4.69 -21.31
C GLU A 194 -16.48 -4.37 -20.86
N ARG A 195 -16.86 -4.83 -19.67
CA ARG A 195 -18.17 -4.61 -19.08
C ARG A 195 -18.12 -3.37 -18.18
N LYS A 196 -18.81 -2.31 -18.60
CA LYS A 196 -18.68 -0.95 -18.03
C LYS A 196 -18.84 -0.92 -16.51
N ASN A 197 -19.87 -1.58 -15.98
CA ASN A 197 -20.21 -1.50 -14.56
C ASN A 197 -19.30 -2.43 -13.74
N LEU A 198 -19.03 -3.64 -14.24
CA LEU A 198 -18.09 -4.57 -13.63
C LEU A 198 -16.65 -4.02 -13.56
N ALA A 199 -16.17 -3.36 -14.61
CA ALA A 199 -14.86 -2.72 -14.63
C ALA A 199 -14.73 -1.63 -13.55
N SER A 200 -15.84 -0.99 -13.18
CA SER A 200 -15.86 0.01 -12.12
C SER A 200 -15.97 -0.59 -10.71
N LEU A 201 -16.40 -1.85 -10.56
CA LEU A 201 -16.52 -2.52 -9.26
C LEU A 201 -15.17 -2.70 -8.58
N SER A 202 -14.12 -3.08 -9.32
CA SER A 202 -12.76 -3.21 -8.77
C SER A 202 -12.22 -1.88 -8.20
N GLN A 203 -12.58 -0.76 -8.84
CA GLN A 203 -12.25 0.60 -8.39
C GLN A 203 -13.12 1.07 -7.20
N ARG A 204 -14.31 0.47 -7.01
CA ARG A 204 -15.23 0.76 -5.88
C ARG A 204 -14.82 -0.04 -4.65
N SER A 205 -14.56 -1.34 -4.78
CA SER A 205 -14.15 -2.24 -3.70
C SER A 205 -12.79 -1.87 -3.09
N SER A 206 -11.90 -1.21 -3.84
CA SER A 206 -10.65 -0.66 -3.30
C SER A 206 -10.84 0.58 -2.41
N LYS A 207 -12.07 1.13 -2.33
CA LYS A 207 -12.42 2.25 -1.43
C LYS A 207 -13.09 1.81 -0.13
N SER A 208 -13.56 0.56 -0.04
CA SER A 208 -14.30 0.05 1.13
C SER A 208 -13.47 -0.81 2.09
N THR A 209 -12.24 -1.19 1.71
CA THR A 209 -11.28 -1.80 2.64
C THR A 209 -10.95 -0.81 3.73
N GLY A 210 -11.68 -0.90 4.84
CA GLY A 210 -11.44 -0.20 6.10
C GLY A 210 -10.20 -0.72 6.82
N SER A 211 -9.09 -0.85 6.09
CA SER A 211 -7.72 -0.78 6.55
C SER A 211 -6.94 -0.24 5.35
N MET A 212 -6.99 1.08 5.21
CA MET A 212 -6.49 1.85 4.08
C MET A 212 -4.95 1.96 4.10
N ALA A 213 -4.26 0.84 4.29
CA ALA A 213 -2.82 0.71 4.16
C ALA A 213 -2.41 -0.49 3.28
N ALA A 214 -3.32 -1.42 2.99
CA ALA A 214 -3.04 -2.55 2.12
C ALA A 214 -2.84 -2.09 0.66
N GLY A 215 -1.61 -2.20 0.16
CA GLY A 215 -1.26 -1.90 -1.23
C GLY A 215 -0.42 -0.64 -1.45
N LEU A 216 0.05 0.02 -0.38
CA LEU A 216 1.06 1.06 -0.48
C LEU A 216 2.43 0.44 -0.73
N GLN A 217 3.03 0.69 -1.89
CA GLN A 217 4.38 0.24 -2.22
C GLN A 217 5.26 1.46 -2.52
N VAL A 218 6.40 1.56 -1.83
CA VAL A 218 7.43 2.55 -2.08
C VAL A 218 8.61 1.84 -2.73
N PHE A 219 9.00 2.29 -3.91
CA PHE A 219 10.14 1.77 -4.63
C PHE A 219 11.29 2.78 -4.55
N GLY A 220 12.43 2.34 -4.04
CA GLY A 220 13.63 3.15 -3.93
C GLY A 220 14.49 2.81 -2.72
N GLN A 221 15.60 3.55 -2.56
CA GLN A 221 16.51 3.38 -1.44
C GLN A 221 16.19 4.39 -0.33
N PRO A 222 16.10 4.00 0.95
CA PRO A 222 15.91 4.93 2.06
C PRO A 222 16.95 6.06 2.14
N ALA A 223 18.14 5.83 1.58
CA ALA A 223 19.21 6.83 1.46
C ALA A 223 18.93 7.93 0.41
N SER A 224 17.94 7.76 -0.48
CA SER A 224 17.46 8.84 -1.32
C SER A 224 16.64 9.82 -0.49
N THR A 225 16.90 11.12 -0.65
CA THR A 225 16.19 12.18 0.07
C THR A 225 14.70 12.21 -0.27
N ASP A 226 14.33 11.90 -1.52
CA ASP A 226 12.95 11.82 -1.97
C ASP A 226 12.20 10.61 -1.38
N VAL A 227 12.87 9.45 -1.33
CA VAL A 227 12.32 8.25 -0.68
C VAL A 227 12.16 8.50 0.81
N ALA A 228 13.18 9.06 1.48
CA ALA A 228 13.13 9.40 2.89
C ALA A 228 11.97 10.36 3.24
N ARG A 229 11.68 11.33 2.37
CA ARG A 229 10.52 12.23 2.52
C ARG A 229 9.21 11.43 2.56
N VAL A 230 9.00 10.55 1.59
CA VAL A 230 7.81 9.69 1.50
C VAL A 230 7.70 8.76 2.71
N LEU A 231 8.79 8.08 3.09
CA LEU A 231 8.81 7.18 4.24
C LEU A 231 8.45 7.91 5.54
N THR A 232 8.98 9.12 5.73
CA THR A 232 8.66 9.93 6.93
C THR A 232 7.18 10.30 6.95
N CYS A 233 6.61 10.67 5.81
CA CYS A 233 5.18 10.97 5.70
C CYS A 233 4.33 9.74 6.04
N LEU A 234 4.65 8.57 5.49
CA LEU A 234 3.94 7.32 5.78
C LEU A 234 4.00 6.95 7.27
N PHE A 235 5.17 7.09 7.91
CA PHE A 235 5.32 6.85 9.34
C PHE A 235 4.57 7.86 10.21
N GLU A 236 4.58 9.16 9.87
CA GLU A 236 3.77 10.18 10.55
C GLU A 236 2.28 9.88 10.45
N LYS A 237 1.85 9.34 9.31
CA LYS A 237 0.48 8.90 9.06
C LYS A 237 0.18 7.52 9.64
N LYS A 238 1.16 6.85 10.26
CA LYS A 238 1.03 5.50 10.83
C LYS A 238 0.47 4.47 9.84
N LEU A 239 0.88 4.59 8.57
CA LEU A 239 0.44 3.69 7.51
C LEU A 239 1.42 2.53 7.35
N GLU A 240 0.89 1.33 7.14
CA GLU A 240 1.68 0.20 6.69
C GLU A 240 1.98 0.32 5.20
N PHE A 241 3.18 -0.07 4.78
CA PHE A 241 3.59 -0.04 3.39
C PHE A 241 4.70 -1.08 3.12
N GLU A 242 4.81 -1.49 1.87
CA GLU A 242 5.92 -2.32 1.38
C GLU A 242 7.02 -1.42 0.81
N LEU A 243 8.25 -1.57 1.31
CA LEU A 243 9.43 -0.93 0.72
C LEU A 243 10.15 -1.90 -0.22
N VAL A 244 10.09 -1.64 -1.52
CA VAL A 244 10.83 -2.37 -2.55
C VAL A 244 12.16 -1.64 -2.81
N ARG A 245 13.25 -2.16 -2.24
CA ARG A 245 14.59 -1.58 -2.40
C ARG A 245 15.15 -1.87 -3.80
N ILE A 246 15.24 -0.83 -4.65
CA ILE A 246 15.81 -0.94 -6.00
C ILE A 246 17.30 -0.61 -5.96
N ASP A 247 18.16 -1.47 -6.49
CA ASP A 247 19.57 -1.18 -6.69
C ASP A 247 19.75 -0.29 -7.93
N THR A 248 20.12 0.96 -7.73
CA THR A 248 20.35 1.95 -8.80
C THR A 248 21.67 1.71 -9.55
N PHE A 249 22.56 0.83 -9.06
CA PHE A 249 23.94 0.66 -9.55
C PHE A 249 24.22 -0.68 -10.24
N LYS A 250 23.33 -1.68 -10.18
CA LYS A 250 23.49 -2.94 -10.94
C LYS A 250 22.84 -2.84 -12.33
N THR A 251 23.67 -2.75 -13.35
CA THR A 251 23.32 -2.66 -14.78
C THR A 251 22.75 -3.95 -15.40
N HIS A 252 22.55 -5.03 -14.65
CA HIS A 252 22.13 -6.32 -15.20
C HIS A 252 21.01 -6.98 -14.41
N HIS A 253 19.78 -6.59 -14.70
CA HIS A 253 18.64 -7.48 -14.53
C HIS A 253 17.76 -7.40 -15.78
N LYS A 254 17.51 -8.56 -16.42
CA LYS A 254 16.40 -8.73 -17.36
C LYS A 254 15.12 -8.61 -16.53
N LEU A 255 14.63 -7.40 -16.36
CA LEU A 255 13.44 -7.10 -15.58
C LEU A 255 12.20 -7.18 -16.52
N PRO A 256 11.12 -7.87 -16.10
CA PRO A 256 9.85 -7.92 -16.84
C PRO A 256 9.30 -6.54 -17.20
N GLU A 257 8.38 -6.47 -18.17
CA GLU A 257 7.83 -5.27 -18.85
C GLU A 257 7.37 -4.08 -17.97
N PHE A 258 7.35 -4.20 -16.64
CA PHE A 258 7.05 -3.09 -15.71
C PHE A 258 8.11 -1.97 -15.69
N ILE A 259 9.26 -2.17 -16.33
CA ILE A 259 10.31 -1.14 -16.53
C ILE A 259 10.09 -0.36 -17.82
N ARG A 260 8.83 -0.03 -18.12
CA ARG A 260 8.50 1.14 -18.95
C ARG A 260 8.03 2.34 -18.10
N LEU A 261 8.01 2.19 -16.77
CA LEU A 261 7.62 3.24 -15.81
C LEU A 261 8.82 3.95 -15.15
N ARG A 262 10.07 3.72 -15.62
CA ARG A 262 11.23 4.44 -15.10
C ARG A 262 11.33 5.84 -15.70
N ASP A 263 11.34 6.86 -14.85
CA ASP A 263 12.14 8.06 -15.12
C ASP A 263 13.63 7.68 -14.96
N PRO A 264 14.49 7.89 -15.98
CA PRO A 264 15.92 7.61 -15.94
C PRO A 264 16.71 8.22 -14.76
N ASN A 265 16.13 9.14 -13.99
CA ASN A 265 16.84 9.96 -13.00
C ASN A 265 16.91 9.39 -11.57
N GLY A 266 16.36 8.20 -11.28
CA GLY A 266 16.44 7.60 -9.94
C GLY A 266 15.49 8.19 -8.88
N GLN A 267 14.35 8.76 -9.33
CA GLN A 267 13.31 9.29 -8.45
C GLN A 267 12.54 8.17 -7.70
N VAL A 268 11.93 8.53 -6.56
CA VAL A 268 11.03 7.63 -5.82
C VAL A 268 9.88 7.19 -6.72
N THR A 269 9.42 5.95 -6.61
CA THR A 269 8.15 5.53 -7.21
C THR A 269 7.24 5.04 -6.11
N PHE A 270 6.00 5.52 -6.10
CA PHE A 270 4.98 5.13 -5.14
C PHE A 270 3.81 4.52 -5.90
N LYS A 271 3.36 3.35 -5.45
CA LYS A 271 2.20 2.66 -5.99
C LYS A 271 1.14 2.50 -4.91
N HIS A 272 -0.09 2.80 -5.28
CA HIS A 272 -1.27 2.53 -4.47
C HIS A 272 -2.39 2.05 -5.40
N GLY A 273 -2.65 0.73 -5.39
CA GLY A 273 -3.50 0.08 -6.39
C GLY A 273 -2.93 0.27 -7.80
N ASP A 274 -3.74 0.82 -8.71
CA ASP A 274 -3.34 1.12 -10.10
C ASP A 274 -2.66 2.48 -10.27
N LYS A 275 -2.59 3.31 -9.21
CA LYS A 275 -1.97 4.62 -9.28
C LYS A 275 -0.47 4.53 -9.07
N THR A 276 0.30 5.17 -9.94
CA THR A 276 1.73 5.36 -9.79
C THR A 276 2.03 6.85 -9.73
N LEU A 277 2.76 7.26 -8.69
CA LEU A 277 3.23 8.62 -8.46
C LEU A 277 4.76 8.60 -8.34
N VAL A 278 5.43 9.65 -8.83
CA VAL A 278 6.90 9.70 -8.89
C VAL A 278 7.51 10.92 -8.21
N ASP A 279 6.74 11.99 -8.00
CA ASP A 279 7.19 13.15 -7.25
C ASP A 279 6.92 12.96 -5.76
N SER A 280 7.96 13.03 -4.93
CA SER A 280 7.88 12.78 -3.50
C SER A 280 7.00 13.78 -2.73
N ARG A 281 6.88 15.03 -3.20
CA ARG A 281 6.01 16.04 -2.55
C ARG A 281 4.55 15.77 -2.90
N ASP A 282 4.28 15.45 -4.15
CA ASP A 282 2.93 15.06 -4.59
C ASP A 282 2.48 13.75 -3.95
N ILE A 283 3.39 12.80 -3.75
CA ILE A 283 3.13 11.58 -2.98
C ILE A 283 2.74 11.93 -1.54
N CYS A 284 3.47 12.83 -0.86
CA CYS A 284 3.12 13.23 0.51
C CYS A 284 1.74 13.92 0.57
N ARG A 285 1.43 14.81 -0.38
CA ARG A 285 0.10 15.42 -0.50
C ARG A 285 -0.98 14.38 -0.73
N TYR A 286 -0.73 13.44 -1.63
CA TYR A 286 -1.63 12.34 -1.93
C TYR A 286 -1.93 11.51 -0.68
N VAL A 287 -0.89 11.08 0.04
CA VAL A 287 -1.01 10.30 1.28
C VAL A 287 -1.82 11.08 2.32
N CYS A 288 -1.52 12.36 2.56
CA CYS A 288 -2.27 13.14 3.54
C CYS A 288 -3.74 13.34 3.16
N ASN A 289 -4.05 13.51 1.88
CA ASN A 289 -5.43 13.67 1.39
C ASN A 289 -6.20 12.35 1.34
N GLN A 290 -5.54 11.26 0.98
CA GLN A 290 -6.14 9.93 0.87
C GLN A 290 -6.43 9.33 2.25
N PHE A 291 -5.56 9.61 3.23
CA PHE A 291 -5.61 9.04 4.58
C PHE A 291 -5.77 10.14 5.64
N PRO A 292 -6.82 10.97 5.60
CA PRO A 292 -6.92 12.16 6.46
C PRO A 292 -7.05 11.80 7.94
N ASN A 293 -7.58 10.61 8.27
CA ASN A 293 -7.86 10.19 9.64
C ASN A 293 -6.72 9.40 10.31
N ASP A 294 -5.72 9.00 9.54
CA ASP A 294 -4.62 8.14 10.01
C ASP A 294 -3.47 8.95 10.60
N GLY A 295 -2.86 8.45 11.67
CA GLY A 295 -1.71 9.05 12.34
C GLY A 295 -1.88 10.54 12.63
N ASN A 296 -0.92 11.35 12.17
CA ASN A 296 -0.96 12.80 12.27
C ASN A 296 -2.03 13.39 11.33
N LYS A 297 -3.17 13.77 11.89
CA LYS A 297 -4.34 14.31 11.17
C LYS A 297 -4.14 15.74 10.68
N THR A 298 -3.26 16.51 11.32
CA THR A 298 -3.01 17.93 10.98
C THR A 298 -1.78 18.11 10.09
N LEU A 299 -1.10 17.01 9.72
CA LEU A 299 0.14 17.02 8.93
C LEU A 299 0.02 17.85 7.64
N TYR A 300 -1.16 17.91 7.03
CA TYR A 300 -1.44 18.72 5.84
C TYR A 300 -2.65 19.66 6.03
N GLY A 301 -3.02 19.99 7.26
CA GLY A 301 -4.14 20.88 7.57
C GLY A 301 -5.54 20.28 7.35
N SER A 302 -6.44 20.59 8.26
CA SER A 302 -7.85 20.13 8.23
C SER A 302 -8.77 21.07 7.44
N GLY A 303 -8.38 22.34 7.27
CA GLY A 303 -9.14 23.37 6.54
C GLY A 303 -8.37 23.99 5.39
N ALA A 304 -9.08 24.79 4.58
CA ALA A 304 -8.52 25.41 3.38
C ALA A 304 -7.43 26.45 3.69
N LEU A 305 -7.59 27.20 4.80
CA LEU A 305 -6.63 28.23 5.21
C LEU A 305 -5.35 27.59 5.76
N GLU A 306 -5.48 26.56 6.59
CA GLU A 306 -4.35 25.81 7.13
C GLU A 306 -3.57 25.13 6.00
N ARG A 307 -4.27 24.52 5.03
CA ARG A 307 -3.65 23.95 3.82
C ARG A 307 -2.89 24.98 3.00
N ALA A 308 -3.49 26.14 2.75
CA ALA A 308 -2.82 27.22 2.02
C ALA A 308 -1.58 27.70 2.78
N SER A 309 -1.66 27.79 4.11
CA SER A 309 -0.52 28.14 4.95
C SER A 309 0.61 27.11 4.86
N ILE A 310 0.29 25.81 4.81
CA ILE A 310 1.31 24.75 4.67
C ILE A 310 1.89 24.74 3.24
N GLU A 311 1.04 24.91 2.22
CA GLU A 311 1.47 24.89 0.82
C GLU A 311 2.43 26.02 0.46
N GLN A 312 2.27 27.22 1.03
CA GLN A 312 3.22 28.31 0.81
C GLN A 312 4.64 27.90 1.22
N TRP A 313 4.77 27.11 2.29
CA TRP A 313 6.05 26.63 2.81
C TRP A 313 6.59 25.43 2.05
N LEU A 314 5.72 24.55 1.56
CA LEU A 314 6.12 23.48 0.64
C LEU A 314 6.68 24.06 -0.66
N GLN A 315 6.06 25.13 -1.18
CA GLN A 315 6.56 25.84 -2.35
C GLN A 315 7.87 26.57 -2.05
N ALA A 316 7.97 27.25 -0.88
CA ALA A 316 9.21 27.89 -0.45
C ALA A 316 10.35 26.87 -0.27
N GLU A 317 10.07 25.70 0.28
CA GLU A 317 11.01 24.59 0.37
C GLU A 317 11.46 24.17 -1.02
N ALA A 318 10.53 23.85 -1.93
CA ALA A 318 10.84 23.32 -3.25
C ALA A 318 11.65 24.30 -4.12
N GLN A 319 11.34 25.61 -4.04
CA GLN A 319 11.93 26.62 -4.92
C GLN A 319 13.18 27.29 -4.33
N ASN A 320 13.21 27.50 -3.01
CA ASN A 320 14.26 28.29 -2.37
C ASN A 320 15.23 27.39 -1.60
N PHE A 321 14.74 26.57 -0.68
CA PHE A 321 15.59 25.72 0.16
C PHE A 321 16.16 24.52 -0.61
N GLY A 322 15.35 23.90 -1.46
CA GLY A 322 15.62 22.66 -2.17
C GLY A 322 16.85 22.74 -3.06
N PRO A 323 16.95 23.70 -4.00
CA PRO A 323 18.09 23.76 -4.93
C PRO A 323 19.47 23.89 -4.23
N PRO A 324 19.70 24.86 -3.31
CA PRO A 324 21.00 24.97 -2.65
C PRO A 324 21.26 23.83 -1.66
N SER A 325 20.24 23.34 -0.95
CA SER A 325 20.42 22.21 -0.04
C SER A 325 20.74 20.91 -0.79
N SER A 326 20.07 20.61 -1.91
CA SER A 326 20.36 19.42 -2.73
C SER A 326 21.77 19.47 -3.33
N ALA A 327 22.23 20.63 -3.79
CA ALA A 327 23.60 20.81 -4.25
C ALA A 327 24.62 20.51 -3.14
N LEU A 328 24.37 21.00 -1.93
CA LEU A 328 25.22 20.71 -0.76
C LEU A 328 25.17 19.25 -0.35
N VAL A 329 24.00 18.62 -0.34
CA VAL A 329 23.85 17.18 -0.06
C VAL A 329 24.68 16.37 -1.04
N PHE A 330 24.56 16.64 -2.34
CA PHE A 330 25.33 15.95 -3.37
C PHE A 330 26.84 16.11 -3.14
N GLN A 331 27.31 17.35 -2.99
CA GLN A 331 28.74 17.65 -2.83
C GLN A 331 29.32 17.12 -1.50
N LEU A 332 28.59 17.25 -0.39
CA LEU A 332 29.12 16.97 0.95
C LEU A 332 28.88 15.53 1.40
N ALA A 333 27.79 14.89 0.98
CA ALA A 333 27.41 13.54 1.42
C ALA A 333 27.66 12.48 0.34
N PHE A 334 27.33 12.75 -0.93
CA PHE A 334 27.42 11.73 -1.99
C PHE A 334 28.79 11.69 -2.68
N VAL A 335 29.34 12.84 -3.09
CA VAL A 335 30.64 12.90 -3.79
C VAL A 335 31.80 12.20 -3.05
N PRO A 336 31.94 12.26 -1.71
CA PRO A 336 32.97 11.50 -1.00
C PRO A 336 32.91 9.99 -1.26
N HIS A 337 31.71 9.43 -1.45
CA HIS A 337 31.50 8.01 -1.76
C HIS A 337 31.80 7.68 -3.23
N LEU A 338 31.80 8.68 -4.11
CA LEU A 338 32.14 8.56 -5.55
C LEU A 338 33.61 8.90 -5.85
N SER A 339 34.42 9.20 -4.82
CA SER A 339 35.83 9.54 -4.97
C SER A 339 36.65 8.47 -5.69
N HIS A 340 36.28 7.19 -5.52
CA HIS A 340 36.89 6.06 -6.22
C HIS A 340 36.65 6.07 -7.74
N LEU A 341 35.64 6.80 -8.24
CA LEU A 341 35.35 7.01 -9.66
C LEU A 341 36.00 8.30 -10.20
N GLY A 342 36.87 8.96 -9.42
CA GLY A 342 37.54 10.19 -9.81
C GLY A 342 36.70 11.46 -9.67
N VAL A 343 35.48 11.37 -9.12
CA VAL A 343 34.62 12.53 -8.83
C VAL A 343 35.16 13.25 -7.59
N ARG A 344 35.36 14.56 -7.69
CA ARG A 344 35.85 15.40 -6.57
C ARG A 344 34.82 16.47 -6.22
N GLN A 345 34.89 16.92 -4.96
CA GLN A 345 34.04 18.00 -4.48
C GLN A 345 34.37 19.30 -5.23
N ASP A 346 33.32 20.01 -5.62
CA ASP A 346 33.43 21.36 -6.17
C ASP A 346 33.26 22.39 -5.05
N HIS A 347 34.39 22.95 -4.61
CA HIS A 347 34.39 23.92 -3.51
C HIS A 347 33.72 25.25 -3.87
N ALA A 348 33.67 25.64 -5.14
CA ALA A 348 32.98 26.85 -5.57
C ALA A 348 31.46 26.65 -5.48
N VAL A 349 30.97 25.50 -5.97
CA VAL A 349 29.56 25.10 -5.83
C VAL A 349 29.16 24.97 -4.37
N ILE A 350 30.01 24.40 -3.52
CA ILE A 350 29.74 24.34 -2.07
C ILE A 350 29.60 25.75 -1.51
N ALA A 351 30.57 26.64 -1.71
CA ALA A 351 30.55 27.98 -1.14
C ALA A 351 29.32 28.80 -1.60
N GLU A 352 29.01 28.78 -2.90
CA GLU A 352 27.86 29.47 -3.47
C GLU A 352 26.54 29.01 -2.83
N ASN A 353 26.35 27.69 -2.69
CA ASN A 353 25.12 27.15 -2.14
C ASN A 353 25.02 27.27 -0.62
N GLU A 354 26.15 27.36 0.09
CA GLU A 354 26.17 27.74 1.50
C GLU A 354 25.69 29.17 1.72
N ASP A 355 26.14 30.12 0.89
CA ASP A 355 25.72 31.52 0.99
C ASP A 355 24.22 31.67 0.69
N LYS A 356 23.73 30.98 -0.35
CA LYS A 356 22.28 30.93 -0.65
C LYS A 356 21.49 30.32 0.52
N LEU A 357 21.93 29.17 1.03
CA LEU A 357 21.24 28.49 2.12
C LEU A 357 21.26 29.33 3.41
N LYS A 358 22.36 30.03 3.69
CA LYS A 358 22.49 30.91 4.85
C LYS A 358 21.45 32.02 4.84
N GLN A 359 21.24 32.67 3.70
CA GLN A 359 20.23 33.73 3.53
C GLN A 359 18.81 33.20 3.74
N ILE A 360 18.50 32.00 3.21
CA ILE A 360 17.20 31.35 3.42
C ILE A 360 16.99 31.02 4.90
N LEU A 361 18.01 30.47 5.54
CA LEU A 361 17.95 30.13 6.95
C LEU A 361 17.86 31.38 7.86
N ASP A 362 18.35 32.56 7.43
CA ASP A 362 18.14 33.83 8.15
C ASP A 362 16.65 34.20 8.20
N VAL A 363 15.95 34.06 7.07
CA VAL A 363 14.50 34.26 7.00
C VAL A 363 13.76 33.24 7.89
N TYR A 364 14.19 31.99 7.88
CA TYR A 364 13.58 30.95 8.71
C TYR A 364 13.81 31.21 10.20
N ASP A 365 14.98 31.72 10.60
CA ASP A 365 15.28 32.04 12.00
C ASP A 365 14.39 33.18 12.54
N GLU A 366 14.06 34.17 11.70
CA GLU A 366 13.10 35.21 12.06
C GLU A 366 11.69 34.64 12.22
N ILE A 367 11.25 33.77 11.32
CA ILE A 367 9.91 33.19 11.35
C ILE A 367 9.75 32.25 12.55
N LEU A 368 10.74 31.39 12.80
CA LEU A 368 10.80 30.50 13.95
C LEU A 368 11.05 31.23 15.29
N SER A 369 11.32 32.54 15.25
CA SER A 369 11.29 33.38 16.46
C SER A 369 9.86 33.69 16.93
N LYS A 370 8.90 33.63 16.00
CA LYS A 370 7.48 33.95 16.21
C LYS A 370 6.62 32.70 16.32
N ASN A 371 6.97 31.65 15.57
CA ASN A 371 6.23 30.39 15.49
C ASN A 371 7.06 29.21 16.00
N GLU A 372 6.41 28.15 16.47
CA GLU A 372 7.13 26.93 16.88
C GLU A 372 7.64 26.09 15.68
N TYR A 373 6.91 26.14 14.56
CA TYR A 373 7.17 25.46 13.29
C TYR A 373 7.00 26.44 12.12
N LEU A 374 7.35 26.03 10.90
CA LEU A 374 7.30 26.94 9.74
C LEU A 374 5.88 27.42 9.46
N ALA A 375 4.91 26.51 9.48
CA ALA A 375 3.51 26.80 9.14
C ALA A 375 2.63 27.24 10.33
N GLY A 376 3.20 27.36 11.54
CA GLY A 376 2.45 27.71 12.76
C GLY A 376 3.00 26.99 13.99
N ASP A 377 2.11 26.57 14.89
CA ASP A 377 2.49 25.95 16.17
C ASP A 377 2.47 24.41 16.16
N GLU A 378 2.15 23.80 15.02
CA GLU A 378 2.14 22.34 14.85
C GLU A 378 3.12 21.87 13.76
N PHE A 379 3.61 20.65 13.91
CA PHE A 379 4.46 19.99 12.92
C PHE A 379 3.64 19.56 11.69
N THR A 380 4.05 20.02 10.51
CA THR A 380 3.33 19.77 9.24
C THR A 380 4.25 19.27 8.13
N LEU A 381 3.69 19.02 6.93
CA LEU A 381 4.47 18.74 5.73
C LEU A 381 5.50 19.83 5.41
N ALA A 382 5.26 21.08 5.83
CA ALA A 382 6.21 22.18 5.71
C ALA A 382 7.53 21.82 6.38
N ASP A 383 7.49 21.33 7.63
CA ASP A 383 8.68 20.97 8.40
C ASP A 383 9.25 19.62 7.94
N LEU A 384 8.37 18.65 7.68
CA LEU A 384 8.74 17.30 7.24
C LEU A 384 9.58 17.34 5.96
N SER A 385 9.21 18.19 5.00
CA SER A 385 9.88 18.29 3.70
C SER A 385 11.33 18.76 3.79
N HIS A 386 11.70 19.43 4.88
CA HIS A 386 13.07 19.89 5.13
C HIS A 386 13.96 18.84 5.81
N LEU A 387 13.39 17.77 6.39
CA LEU A 387 14.16 16.75 7.14
C LEU A 387 15.25 16.06 6.31
N PRO A 388 14.98 15.54 5.10
CA PRO A 388 15.97 14.70 4.40
C PRO A 388 17.25 15.43 4.03
N ASN A 389 17.13 16.61 3.42
CA ASN A 389 18.31 17.39 3.01
C ASN A 389 19.04 17.96 4.23
N SER A 390 18.30 18.49 5.22
CA SER A 390 18.89 19.00 6.46
C SER A 390 19.67 17.92 7.21
N HIS A 391 19.20 16.68 7.23
CA HIS A 391 19.89 15.57 7.89
C HIS A 391 21.28 15.31 7.33
N TYR A 392 21.40 15.22 6.01
CA TYR A 392 22.70 15.04 5.36
C TYR A 392 23.63 16.23 5.59
N ILE A 393 23.11 17.45 5.52
CA ILE A 393 23.90 18.68 5.72
C ILE A 393 24.42 18.76 7.17
N VAL A 394 23.55 18.60 8.17
CA VAL A 394 23.89 18.73 9.61
C VAL A 394 24.77 17.59 10.12
N ASN A 395 24.79 16.45 9.43
CA ASN A 395 25.73 15.37 9.71
C ASN A 395 27.18 15.69 9.30
N THR A 396 27.41 16.78 8.58
CA THR A 396 28.76 17.32 8.33
C THR A 396 29.08 18.45 9.30
N GLU A 397 30.33 18.59 9.74
CA GLU A 397 30.71 19.68 10.66
C GLU A 397 30.43 21.06 10.04
N ARG A 398 30.75 21.20 8.74
CA ARG A 398 30.55 22.43 7.97
C ARG A 398 29.07 22.79 7.86
N GLY A 399 28.24 21.85 7.42
CA GLY A 399 26.80 22.07 7.28
C GLY A 399 26.09 22.26 8.63
N ARG A 400 26.53 21.57 9.69
CA ARG A 400 26.01 21.76 11.05
C ARG A 400 26.09 23.22 11.50
N LYS A 401 27.19 23.91 11.21
CA LYS A 401 27.39 25.33 11.57
C LYS A 401 26.34 26.24 10.93
N LEU A 402 25.83 25.92 9.74
CA LEU A 402 24.79 26.71 9.08
C LEU A 402 23.48 26.74 9.90
N PHE A 403 23.15 25.64 10.56
CA PHE A 403 21.97 25.52 11.41
C PHE A 403 22.25 26.01 12.84
N THR A 404 23.37 25.61 13.46
CA THR A 404 23.65 25.95 14.87
C THR A 404 23.98 27.43 15.09
N ASN A 405 24.39 28.16 14.06
CA ASN A 405 24.62 29.61 14.14
C ASN A 405 23.32 30.44 14.21
N LYS A 406 22.16 29.80 14.03
CA LYS A 406 20.85 30.42 14.02
C LYS A 406 20.00 29.81 15.13
N LYS A 407 19.68 30.60 16.16
CA LYS A 407 19.16 30.11 17.45
C LYS A 407 17.84 29.33 17.27
N ASN A 408 16.91 29.89 16.53
CA ASN A 408 15.56 29.35 16.38
C ASN A 408 15.55 28.20 15.36
N VAL A 409 16.33 28.31 14.28
CA VAL A 409 16.55 27.20 13.33
C VAL A 409 17.19 25.99 14.01
N ALA A 410 18.21 26.20 14.86
CA ALA A 410 18.84 25.12 15.60
C ALA A 410 17.84 24.41 16.53
N LYS A 411 17.02 25.18 17.26
CA LYS A 411 15.97 24.66 18.13
C LYS A 411 14.91 23.87 17.34
N TRP A 412 14.44 24.43 16.23
CA TRP A 412 13.46 23.79 15.34
C TRP A 412 14.00 22.48 14.77
N TYR A 413 15.21 22.50 14.21
CA TYR A 413 15.83 21.31 13.63
C TYR A 413 16.05 20.21 14.68
N ASP A 414 16.51 20.57 15.88
CA ASP A 414 16.65 19.61 16.99
C ASP A 414 15.30 18.97 17.35
N LYS A 415 14.20 19.74 17.33
CA LYS A 415 12.85 19.23 17.60
C LYS A 415 12.37 18.27 16.51
N ILE A 416 12.49 18.64 15.23
CA ILE A 416 11.97 17.81 14.12
C ILE A 416 12.83 16.58 13.86
N SER A 417 14.14 16.66 14.07
CA SER A 417 15.07 15.54 13.84
C SER A 417 15.04 14.47 14.94
N LYS A 418 14.45 14.77 16.11
CA LYS A 418 14.24 13.82 17.21
C LYS A 418 12.91 13.08 17.15
N ARG A 419 12.07 13.34 16.15
CA ARG A 419 10.80 12.63 15.98
C ARG A 419 11.07 11.14 15.77
N GLU A 420 10.29 10.29 16.43
CA GLU A 420 10.44 8.83 16.37
C GLU A 420 10.32 8.29 14.94
N THR A 421 9.41 8.86 14.16
CA THR A 421 9.18 8.58 12.74
C THR A 421 10.41 8.86 11.88
N TRP A 422 11.08 10.00 12.10
CA TRP A 422 12.33 10.34 11.42
C TRP A 422 13.49 9.43 11.85
N ALA A 423 13.59 9.13 13.15
CA ALA A 423 14.60 8.21 13.66
C ALA A 423 14.51 6.81 13.03
N GLN A 424 13.29 6.33 12.75
CA GLN A 424 13.07 5.08 12.00
C GLN A 424 13.63 5.16 10.57
N VAL A 425 13.36 6.25 9.84
CA VAL A 425 13.90 6.45 8.48
C VAL A 425 15.44 6.48 8.50
N VAL A 426 16.04 7.21 9.46
CA VAL A 426 17.51 7.28 9.62
C VAL A 426 18.11 5.90 9.95
N LYS A 427 17.40 5.06 10.71
CA LYS A 427 17.82 3.67 10.94
C LYS A 427 17.80 2.89 9.62
N MET A 428 16.74 3.00 8.83
CA MET A 428 16.60 2.32 7.53
C MET A 428 17.66 2.75 6.51
N GLN A 429 18.17 3.98 6.61
CA GLN A 429 19.28 4.49 5.79
C GLN A 429 20.62 3.78 6.08
N LYS A 430 20.80 3.26 7.29
CA LYS A 430 22.02 2.56 7.73
C LYS A 430 21.94 1.04 7.57
N GLU A 431 20.75 0.51 7.37
CA GLU A 431 20.54 -0.91 7.11
C GLU A 431 21.12 -1.29 5.76
N HIS A 432 22.10 -2.21 5.77
CA HIS A 432 22.65 -2.77 4.54
C HIS A 432 21.51 -3.45 3.79
N PRO A 433 21.31 -3.21 2.48
CA PRO A 433 20.41 -4.06 1.72
C PRO A 433 20.99 -5.47 1.85
N GLY A 434 20.22 -6.39 2.45
CA GLY A 434 20.64 -7.79 2.56
C GLY A 434 20.98 -8.37 1.18
N PRO A 435 21.50 -9.61 1.13
CA PRO A 435 21.66 -10.29 -0.16
C PRO A 435 20.33 -10.23 -0.91
N PHE A 436 20.33 -9.57 -2.07
CA PHE A 436 19.21 -9.55 -2.98
C PHE A 436 19.08 -10.95 -3.58
N GLU A 437 17.99 -11.66 -3.29
CA GLU A 437 17.66 -12.94 -3.95
C GLU A 437 17.36 -12.75 -5.44
#